data_AF-A0A1I4GDY0-F1
#
_entry.id   AF-A0A1I4GDY0-F1
#
_cell.length_a   1.000
_cell.length_b   1.000
_cell.length_c   1.000
_cell.angle_alpha   90.00
_cell.angle_beta   90.00
_cell.angle_gamma   90.00
#
_symmetry.space_group_name_H-M   'P 1'
#
loop_
_entity.id
_entity.type
_entity.pdbx_description
1 polymer ?
#
loop_
_entity_poly.entity_id
_entity_poly.type
_entity_poly.pdbx_seq_one_letter_code
_entity_poly.pdbx_strand_id
1 'polypeptide(L)'
;MFTERANVDVRYVAFVDMGRTTAAPLDNTLIEDGAVTHVGINQIGRYPVHMHHLMGPVNEANNGYQFILVGNSVENGAKWGIAVHNSHFGLVDGNVVYDVEGAGIITEEGNERENVFSNNFVVKIGTIIASIYEPTYGGVAGAGRVFRILCQPANCLTRFAC
;
A
#
# COMPACT_ATOMS: atom_id res chain seq x y z
N MET A 1 -8.11 2.78 -7.83
CA MET A 1 -8.11 3.98 -6.96
C MET A 1 -9.56 4.36 -6.74
N PHE A 2 -9.96 4.56 -5.48
CA PHE A 2 -11.32 4.95 -5.08
C PHE A 2 -11.24 6.20 -4.22
N THR A 3 -12.21 7.12 -4.34
CA THR A 3 -12.16 8.44 -3.70
C THR A 3 -13.53 8.89 -3.17
N GLU A 4 -13.51 9.91 -2.32
CA GLU A 4 -14.69 10.59 -1.78
C GLU A 4 -15.67 9.67 -1.02
N ARG A 5 -16.93 9.59 -1.47
CA ARG A 5 -17.99 8.75 -0.88
C ARG A 5 -18.22 7.47 -1.69
N ALA A 6 -17.25 7.05 -2.50
CA ALA A 6 -17.36 5.80 -3.25
C ALA A 6 -17.66 4.63 -2.30
N ASN A 7 -18.68 3.83 -2.64
CA ASN A 7 -18.95 2.58 -1.95
C ASN A 7 -17.98 1.52 -2.46
N VAL A 8 -17.03 1.12 -1.61
CA VAL A 8 -15.98 0.17 -1.96
C VAL A 8 -16.15 -1.08 -1.10
N ASP A 9 -16.45 -2.20 -1.75
CA ASP A 9 -16.49 -3.50 -1.09
C ASP A 9 -15.69 -4.51 -1.91
N VAL A 10 -14.54 -4.91 -1.37
CA VAL A 10 -13.57 -5.79 -2.02
C VAL A 10 -13.28 -6.95 -1.09
N ARG A 11 -13.69 -8.15 -1.49
CA ARG A 11 -13.55 -9.36 -0.67
C ARG A 11 -13.00 -10.53 -1.45
N TYR A 12 -12.12 -11.29 -0.79
CA TYR A 12 -11.61 -12.58 -1.26
C TYR A 12 -10.95 -12.52 -2.65
N VAL A 13 -10.29 -11.40 -2.97
CA VAL A 13 -9.52 -11.25 -4.22
C VAL A 13 -8.02 -11.25 -3.97
N ALA A 14 -7.25 -11.56 -5.01
CA ALA A 14 -5.80 -11.50 -5.00
C ALA A 14 -5.28 -10.33 -5.85
N PHE A 15 -4.37 -9.54 -5.29
CA PHE A 15 -3.62 -8.49 -5.95
C PHE A 15 -2.18 -8.97 -6.11
N VAL A 16 -1.85 -9.53 -7.28
CA VAL A 16 -0.56 -10.16 -7.56
C VAL A 16 0.20 -9.32 -8.57
N ASP A 17 1.48 -9.04 -8.31
CA ASP A 17 2.36 -8.24 -9.17
C ASP A 17 1.80 -6.86 -9.53
N MET A 18 1.04 -6.28 -8.60
CA MET A 18 0.47 -4.95 -8.75
C MET A 18 1.32 -3.91 -8.01
N GLY A 19 1.05 -2.64 -8.30
CA GLY A 19 1.83 -1.52 -7.76
C GLY A 19 3.09 -1.26 -8.59
N ARG A 20 3.33 0.02 -8.88
CA ARG A 20 4.46 0.50 -9.69
C ARG A 20 5.29 1.58 -9.01
N THR A 21 4.77 2.19 -7.93
CA THR A 21 5.62 3.03 -7.10
C THR A 21 6.59 2.12 -6.35
N THR A 22 7.88 2.37 -6.51
CA THR A 22 8.95 1.61 -5.86
C THR A 22 9.45 2.31 -4.61
N ALA A 23 10.25 1.64 -3.78
CA ALA A 23 10.90 2.24 -2.61
C ALA A 23 12.01 3.27 -2.94
N ALA A 24 12.39 3.41 -4.22
CA ALA A 24 13.31 4.46 -4.66
C ALA A 24 12.72 5.86 -4.41
N PRO A 25 13.55 6.93 -4.42
CA PRO A 25 13.05 8.30 -4.38
C PRO A 25 11.94 8.52 -5.42
N LEU A 26 10.93 9.28 -5.03
CA LEU A 26 9.82 9.60 -5.93
C LEU A 26 10.33 10.45 -7.09
N ASP A 27 9.83 10.15 -8.27
CA ASP A 27 10.11 10.89 -9.48
C ASP A 27 8.81 11.01 -10.29
N ASN A 28 8.10 12.11 -10.06
CA ASN A 28 6.79 12.37 -10.64
C ASN A 28 6.89 13.12 -11.96
N THR A 29 5.90 12.93 -12.83
CA THR A 29 5.77 13.76 -14.04
C THR A 29 5.43 15.18 -13.62
N LEU A 30 6.17 16.15 -14.12
CA LEU A 30 5.95 17.57 -13.86
C LEU A 30 5.24 18.19 -15.07
N ILE A 31 4.19 18.97 -14.77
CA ILE A 31 3.43 19.74 -15.76
C ILE A 31 3.45 21.20 -15.30
N GLU A 32 4.02 22.07 -16.13
CA GLU A 32 4.10 23.51 -15.90
C GLU A 32 3.41 24.21 -17.06
N ASP A 33 2.48 25.12 -16.75
CA ASP A 33 1.68 25.86 -17.75
C ASP A 33 1.01 24.98 -18.83
N GLY A 34 0.58 23.77 -18.43
CA GLY A 34 -0.08 22.80 -19.31
C GLY A 34 0.86 22.01 -20.22
N ALA A 35 2.18 22.24 -20.14
CA ALA A 35 3.19 21.46 -20.85
C ALA A 35 3.90 20.47 -19.92
N VAL A 36 4.18 19.27 -20.42
CA VAL A 36 4.99 18.28 -19.68
C VAL A 36 6.46 18.72 -19.75
N THR A 37 7.03 19.09 -18.61
CA THR A 37 8.43 19.53 -18.49
C THR A 37 9.36 18.41 -18.04
N HIS A 38 8.82 17.38 -17.39
CA HIS A 38 9.56 16.20 -16.94
C HIS A 38 8.66 14.97 -16.97
N VAL A 39 9.15 13.85 -17.48
CA VAL A 39 8.45 12.55 -17.45
C VAL A 39 9.07 11.72 -16.33
N GLY A 40 8.35 11.60 -15.22
CA GLY A 40 8.86 10.91 -14.05
C GLY A 40 8.89 9.39 -14.21
N ILE A 41 9.90 8.75 -13.61
CA ILE A 41 10.11 7.30 -13.67
C ILE A 41 9.63 6.54 -12.43
N ASN A 42 9.18 7.23 -11.37
CA ASN A 42 8.69 6.62 -10.14
C ASN A 42 7.55 7.44 -9.53
N GLN A 43 6.38 7.33 -10.16
CA GLN A 43 5.19 8.10 -9.80
C GLN A 43 4.65 7.68 -8.44
N ILE A 44 4.26 8.65 -7.61
CA ILE A 44 3.58 8.42 -6.34
C ILE A 44 2.19 7.80 -6.54
N GLY A 45 1.69 7.07 -5.53
CA GLY A 45 0.28 6.65 -5.48
C GLY A 45 -0.09 5.45 -6.35
N ARG A 46 0.88 4.77 -6.97
CA ARG A 46 0.68 3.56 -7.79
C ARG A 46 0.91 2.32 -6.93
N TYR A 47 0.05 2.06 -5.96
CA TYR A 47 0.13 0.88 -5.07
C TYR A 47 -0.83 -0.24 -5.52
N PRO A 48 -0.63 -1.50 -5.09
CA PRO A 48 -1.57 -2.60 -5.35
C PRO A 48 -2.99 -2.25 -4.90
N VAL A 49 -3.11 -1.79 -3.65
CA VAL A 49 -4.38 -1.31 -3.08
C VAL A 49 -4.14 0.09 -2.52
N HIS A 50 -4.95 1.05 -2.99
CA HIS A 50 -4.85 2.44 -2.57
C HIS A 50 -6.26 3.01 -2.37
N MET A 51 -6.68 3.09 -1.10
CA MET A 51 -7.86 3.82 -0.66
C MET A 51 -7.44 5.28 -0.49
N HIS A 52 -7.95 6.17 -1.34
CA HIS A 52 -7.41 7.51 -1.49
C HIS A 52 -8.51 8.54 -1.28
N HIS A 53 -8.50 9.21 -0.12
CA HIS A 53 -9.44 10.26 0.25
C HIS A 53 -10.89 9.77 0.39
N LEU A 54 -11.10 8.61 1.01
CA LEU A 54 -12.44 8.13 1.34
C LEU A 54 -12.93 8.79 2.63
N MET A 55 -13.78 9.80 2.48
CA MET A 55 -14.07 10.78 3.54
C MET A 55 -14.83 10.14 4.72
N GLY A 56 -15.80 9.28 4.41
CA GLY A 56 -16.70 8.70 5.40
C GLY A 56 -17.43 9.73 6.28
N PRO A 57 -18.31 9.26 7.19
CA PRO A 57 -18.90 7.92 7.17
C PRO A 57 -19.83 7.72 5.96
N VAL A 58 -20.18 6.47 5.65
CA VAL A 58 -21.04 6.12 4.50
C VAL A 58 -22.46 6.72 4.60
N ASN A 59 -22.93 6.99 5.83
CA ASN A 59 -24.18 7.68 6.13
C ASN A 59 -24.06 8.49 7.43
N GLU A 60 -24.99 9.42 7.67
CA GLU A 60 -25.00 10.29 8.85
C GLU A 60 -25.07 9.54 10.19
N ALA A 61 -25.68 8.35 10.19
CA ALA A 61 -25.78 7.49 11.37
C ALA A 61 -24.49 6.71 11.67
N ASN A 62 -23.48 6.78 10.78
CA ASN A 62 -22.25 5.99 10.84
C ASN A 62 -22.49 4.48 10.97
N ASN A 63 -23.53 3.98 10.28
CA ASN A 63 -23.83 2.55 10.26
C ASN A 63 -23.12 1.90 9.07
N GLY A 64 -22.19 0.97 9.36
CA GLY A 64 -21.39 0.28 8.35
C GLY A 64 -20.01 0.90 8.15
N TYR A 65 -19.37 0.58 7.03
CA TYR A 65 -18.02 1.05 6.70
C TYR A 65 -18.04 1.84 5.38
N GLN A 66 -17.19 2.86 5.27
CA GLN A 66 -17.00 3.61 4.02
C GLN A 66 -16.28 2.78 2.96
N PHE A 67 -15.35 1.92 3.38
CA PHE A 67 -14.72 0.92 2.52
C PHE A 67 -14.49 -0.38 3.27
N ILE A 68 -14.54 -1.49 2.53
CA ILE A 68 -14.38 -2.84 3.06
C ILE A 68 -13.31 -3.57 2.22
N LEU A 69 -12.29 -4.06 2.91
CA LEU A 69 -11.22 -4.92 2.41
C LEU A 69 -11.17 -6.16 3.29
N VAL A 70 -11.81 -7.25 2.85
CA VAL A 70 -11.94 -8.47 3.65
C VAL A 70 -11.34 -9.69 2.96
N GLY A 71 -10.46 -10.41 3.65
CA GLY A 71 -9.99 -11.72 3.20
C GLY A 71 -9.21 -11.70 1.88
N ASN A 72 -8.63 -10.56 1.51
CA ASN A 72 -7.88 -10.41 0.27
C ASN A 72 -6.42 -10.84 0.46
N SER A 73 -5.72 -11.14 -0.65
CA SER A 73 -4.27 -11.29 -0.66
C SER A 73 -3.60 -10.18 -1.47
N VAL A 74 -2.46 -9.68 -0.99
CA VAL A 74 -1.55 -8.80 -1.73
C VAL A 74 -0.18 -9.46 -1.78
N GLU A 75 0.35 -9.64 -2.98
CA GLU A 75 1.60 -10.33 -3.25
C GLU A 75 2.48 -9.51 -4.19
N ASN A 76 3.78 -9.47 -3.90
CA ASN A 76 4.81 -8.84 -4.72
C ASN A 76 4.55 -7.35 -5.00
N GLY A 77 4.49 -6.55 -3.94
CA GLY A 77 4.27 -5.10 -4.00
C GLY A 77 5.56 -4.28 -3.93
N ALA A 78 5.74 -3.31 -4.83
CA ALA A 78 7.00 -2.56 -4.95
C ALA A 78 7.21 -1.44 -3.91
N LYS A 79 6.18 -1.04 -3.15
CA LYS A 79 6.32 -0.06 -2.05
C LYS A 79 5.33 -0.33 -0.91
N TRP A 80 4.06 0.03 -1.08
CA TRP A 80 3.03 -0.25 -0.07
C TRP A 80 2.12 -1.35 -0.56
N GLY A 81 1.70 -2.26 0.32
CA GLY A 81 0.75 -3.33 -0.03
C GLY A 81 -0.67 -2.80 -0.05
N ILE A 82 -1.19 -2.48 1.13
CA ILE A 82 -2.48 -1.81 1.34
C ILE A 82 -2.20 -0.41 1.90
N ALA A 83 -2.48 0.61 1.09
CA ALA A 83 -2.39 2.00 1.49
C ALA A 83 -3.78 2.55 1.81
N VAL A 84 -3.93 3.06 3.03
CA VAL A 84 -5.08 3.85 3.47
C VAL A 84 -4.60 5.29 3.58
N HIS A 85 -4.97 6.12 2.62
CA HIS A 85 -4.51 7.51 2.51
C HIS A 85 -5.70 8.45 2.68
N ASN A 86 -5.68 9.26 3.73
CA ASN A 86 -6.72 10.24 4.06
C ASN A 86 -8.14 9.63 4.00
N SER A 87 -8.23 8.36 4.40
CA SER A 87 -9.41 7.53 4.25
C SER A 87 -9.85 7.09 5.64
N HIS A 88 -11.15 7.15 5.89
CA HIS A 88 -11.72 7.01 7.24
C HIS A 88 -12.87 6.01 7.25
N PHE A 89 -13.23 5.51 8.44
CA PHE A 89 -14.38 4.60 8.65
C PHE A 89 -14.34 3.31 7.82
N GLY A 90 -13.15 2.77 7.54
CA GLY A 90 -12.99 1.54 6.77
C GLY A 90 -12.83 0.29 7.62
N LEU A 91 -13.06 -0.87 7.00
CA LEU A 91 -12.73 -2.19 7.52
C LEU A 91 -11.64 -2.82 6.66
N VAL A 92 -10.50 -3.13 7.27
CA VAL A 92 -9.40 -3.89 6.68
C VAL A 92 -9.21 -5.14 7.54
N ASP A 93 -9.89 -6.22 7.16
CA ASP A 93 -10.00 -7.42 7.98
C ASP A 93 -9.55 -8.70 7.27
N GLY A 94 -8.77 -9.54 7.96
CA GLY A 94 -8.45 -10.89 7.47
C GLY A 94 -7.61 -10.94 6.20
N ASN A 95 -6.94 -9.84 5.83
CA ASN A 95 -6.13 -9.78 4.60
C ASN A 95 -4.74 -10.39 4.82
N VAL A 96 -4.19 -11.00 3.78
CA VAL A 96 -2.81 -11.51 3.76
C VAL A 96 -1.96 -10.57 2.92
N VAL A 97 -0.89 -10.03 3.48
CA VAL A 97 0.09 -9.23 2.74
C VAL A 97 1.45 -9.92 2.79
N TYR A 98 1.95 -10.30 1.63
CA TYR A 98 3.17 -11.08 1.45
C TYR A 98 4.10 -10.43 0.43
N ASP A 99 5.40 -10.41 0.74
CA ASP A 99 6.44 -9.98 -0.20
C ASP A 99 6.26 -8.56 -0.73
N VAL A 100 6.26 -7.59 0.18
CA VAL A 100 6.16 -6.17 -0.17
C VAL A 100 7.42 -5.44 0.28
N GLU A 101 8.05 -4.70 -0.62
CA GLU A 101 9.34 -4.08 -0.38
C GLU A 101 9.31 -3.00 0.72
N GLY A 102 8.28 -2.16 0.75
CA GLY A 102 8.11 -1.12 1.77
C GLY A 102 7.27 -1.61 2.95
N ALA A 103 6.02 -1.16 3.04
CA ALA A 103 5.13 -1.46 4.16
C ALA A 103 3.96 -2.35 3.73
N GLY A 104 3.58 -3.29 4.58
CA GLY A 104 2.48 -4.22 4.27
C GLY A 104 1.12 -3.52 4.27
N ILE A 105 0.76 -2.89 5.38
CA ILE A 105 -0.44 -2.07 5.53
C ILE A 105 0.01 -0.73 6.13
N ILE A 106 -0.42 0.40 5.55
CA ILE A 106 0.02 1.73 5.98
C ILE A 106 -1.12 2.75 5.96
N THR A 107 -1.05 3.69 6.90
CA THR A 107 -1.76 4.97 6.88
C THR A 107 -0.81 6.05 6.36
N GLU A 108 -1.13 6.68 5.23
CA GLU A 108 -0.18 7.54 4.50
C GLU A 108 -0.03 8.93 5.11
N GLU A 109 -1.11 9.53 5.60
CA GLU A 109 -1.12 10.96 5.98
C GLU A 109 -1.20 11.19 7.50
N GLY A 110 -1.57 10.17 8.26
CA GLY A 110 -1.62 10.18 9.73
C GLY A 110 -2.89 10.80 10.32
N ASN A 111 -3.81 11.27 9.46
CA ASN A 111 -5.11 11.81 9.85
C ASN A 111 -6.25 10.77 9.72
N GLU A 112 -5.94 9.57 9.23
CA GLU A 112 -6.89 8.47 9.07
C GLU A 112 -7.50 8.07 10.42
N ARG A 113 -8.82 7.93 10.47
CA ARG A 113 -9.56 7.74 11.74
C ARG A 113 -10.71 6.75 11.56
N GLU A 114 -11.11 6.12 12.65
CA GLU A 114 -12.23 5.17 12.69
C GLU A 114 -12.07 3.99 11.71
N ASN A 115 -10.85 3.71 11.27
CA ASN A 115 -10.53 2.51 10.49
C ASN A 115 -10.27 1.35 11.43
N VAL A 116 -10.83 0.19 11.10
CA VAL A 116 -10.59 -1.06 11.82
C VAL A 116 -9.62 -1.91 11.02
N PHE A 117 -8.47 -2.20 11.62
CA PHE A 117 -7.49 -3.14 11.11
C PHE A 117 -7.49 -4.38 11.99
N SER A 118 -8.05 -5.48 11.52
CA SER A 118 -8.22 -6.70 12.33
C SER A 118 -7.81 -7.95 11.57
N ASN A 119 -7.29 -8.95 12.28
CA ASN A 119 -7.03 -10.31 11.74
C ASN A 119 -6.15 -10.38 10.48
N ASN A 120 -5.42 -9.31 10.14
CA ASN A 120 -4.54 -9.29 8.98
C ASN A 120 -3.25 -10.06 9.27
N PHE A 121 -2.78 -10.81 8.30
CA PHE A 121 -1.51 -11.53 8.37
C PHE A 121 -0.50 -10.88 7.42
N VAL A 122 0.60 -10.36 7.97
CA VAL A 122 1.58 -9.57 7.23
C VAL A 122 2.96 -10.16 7.44
N VAL A 123 3.63 -10.60 6.36
CA VAL A 123 4.93 -11.29 6.45
C VAL A 123 5.81 -11.01 5.23
N LYS A 124 7.14 -11.06 5.40
CA LYS A 124 8.14 -10.74 4.36
C LYS A 124 7.94 -9.31 3.82
N ILE A 125 8.06 -8.33 4.71
CA ILE A 125 7.88 -6.90 4.42
C ILE A 125 9.20 -6.15 4.65
N GLY A 126 9.41 -5.01 3.97
CA GLY A 126 10.53 -4.11 4.27
C GLY A 126 11.87 -4.59 3.71
N THR A 127 11.86 -5.66 2.94
CA THR A 127 13.05 -6.20 2.28
C THR A 127 13.07 -5.69 0.86
N ILE A 128 14.15 -5.00 0.47
CA ILE A 128 14.40 -4.68 -0.94
C ILE A 128 14.23 -5.95 -1.74
N ILE A 129 13.28 -5.95 -2.68
CA ILE A 129 13.14 -7.05 -3.64
C ILE A 129 14.34 -6.89 -4.57
N ALA A 130 15.49 -7.37 -4.13
CA ALA A 130 16.73 -7.41 -4.89
C ALA A 130 16.59 -8.54 -5.92
N SER A 131 15.69 -8.34 -6.88
CA SER A 131 15.79 -9.03 -8.14
C SER A 131 17.04 -8.49 -8.83
N ILE A 132 18.13 -9.23 -8.71
CA ILE A 132 19.32 -9.08 -9.55
C ILE A 132 19.04 -9.51 -11.01
N TYR A 133 17.78 -9.76 -11.38
CA TYR A 133 17.43 -10.35 -12.67
C TYR A 133 16.13 -9.87 -13.34
N GLU A 134 15.51 -8.73 -13.01
CA GLU A 134 14.44 -8.16 -13.86
C GLU A 134 14.37 -6.62 -13.75
N PRO A 135 14.04 -5.90 -14.85
CA PRO A 135 14.15 -4.46 -14.96
C PRO A 135 13.06 -3.75 -14.16
N THR A 136 13.31 -2.47 -13.89
CA THR A 136 12.50 -1.52 -13.11
C THR A 136 11.08 -1.27 -13.66
N TYR A 137 10.66 -2.01 -14.70
CA TYR A 137 9.39 -1.85 -15.40
C TYR A 137 8.79 -3.21 -15.80
N GLY A 138 7.82 -3.68 -15.01
CA GLY A 138 6.87 -4.73 -15.39
C GLY A 138 7.47 -6.14 -15.48
N GLY A 139 7.55 -6.86 -14.35
CA GLY A 139 7.94 -8.27 -14.31
C GLY A 139 7.42 -8.99 -13.07
N VAL A 140 6.79 -10.14 -13.29
CA VAL A 140 6.24 -11.12 -12.33
C VAL A 140 7.38 -11.76 -11.53
N ALA A 141 7.29 -11.84 -10.20
CA ALA A 141 8.36 -12.45 -9.38
C ALA A 141 8.27 -13.99 -9.36
N GLY A 142 9.34 -14.64 -9.83
CA GLY A 142 9.57 -16.09 -9.72
C GLY A 142 10.48 -16.47 -8.55
N ALA A 143 10.23 -17.66 -7.99
CA ALA A 143 10.71 -18.14 -6.69
C ALA A 143 12.23 -18.21 -6.46
N GLY A 144 12.64 -18.00 -5.20
CA GLY A 144 13.90 -18.56 -4.66
C GLY A 144 14.62 -17.72 -3.61
N ARG A 145 14.29 -17.92 -2.31
CA ARG A 145 15.21 -18.20 -1.17
C ARG A 145 14.59 -17.86 0.20
N VAL A 146 15.11 -18.57 1.20
CA VAL A 146 14.53 -18.90 2.49
C VAL A 146 14.48 -17.71 3.47
N PHE A 147 13.35 -17.61 4.16
CA PHE A 147 13.08 -16.92 5.42
C PHE A 147 14.33 -16.50 6.23
N ARG A 148 14.53 -15.20 6.42
CA ARG A 148 15.52 -14.63 7.33
C ARG A 148 14.81 -13.78 8.38
N ILE A 149 14.55 -14.33 9.56
CA ILE A 149 14.16 -13.55 10.73
C ILE A 149 15.37 -12.73 11.16
N LEU A 150 15.31 -11.40 11.02
CA LEU A 150 16.17 -10.50 11.79
C LEU A 150 15.43 -10.16 13.08
N CYS A 151 15.80 -10.84 14.16
CA CYS A 151 15.52 -10.37 15.51
C CYS A 151 16.57 -9.30 15.82
N GLN A 152 16.17 -8.05 16.02
CA GLN A 152 17.02 -7.04 16.67
C GLN A 152 16.61 -6.96 18.14
N PRO A 153 17.53 -7.14 19.10
CA PRO A 153 17.23 -6.87 20.50
C PRO A 153 16.98 -5.38 20.73
N ALA A 154 16.24 -5.11 21.81
CA ALA A 154 15.76 -3.81 22.26
C ALA A 154 16.68 -2.60 22.05
N ASN A 155 16.04 -1.47 21.71
CA ASN A 155 16.53 -0.09 21.62
C ASN A 155 17.12 0.34 20.27
N CYS A 156 16.27 0.91 19.42
CA CYS A 156 16.74 1.89 18.45
C CYS A 156 15.69 2.98 18.19
N LEU A 157 15.92 4.15 18.80
CA LEU A 157 15.48 5.44 18.28
C LEU A 157 16.02 5.59 16.86
N THR A 158 15.17 5.52 15.85
CA THR A 158 15.42 6.21 14.58
C THR A 158 14.19 7.02 14.23
N ARG A 159 14.35 8.34 14.38
CA ARG A 159 13.46 9.33 13.80
C ARG A 159 13.48 9.15 12.28
N PHE A 160 12.34 8.83 11.68
CA PHE A 160 12.09 9.24 10.31
C PHE A 160 11.48 10.64 10.37
N ALA A 161 12.26 11.64 9.96
CA ALA A 161 11.73 12.95 9.62
C ALA A 161 11.18 12.88 8.19
N CYS A 162 10.07 13.59 7.98
CA CYS A 162 9.36 13.78 6.71
C CYS A 162 10.28 14.22 5.57
#